data_AF-A0A2W6CMC9-F1
#
_entry.id   AF-A0A2W6CMC9-F1
#
_cell.length_a   1.000
_cell.length_b   1.000
_cell.length_c   1.000
_cell.angle_alpha   90.00
_cell.angle_beta   90.00
_cell.angle_gamma   90.00
#
_symmetry.space_group_name_H-M   'P 1'
#
loop_
_entity.id
_entity.type
_entity.pdbx_description
1 polymer ?
#
loop_
_entity_poly.entity_id
_entity_poly.type
_entity_poly.pdbx_seq_one_letter_code
_entity_poly.pdbx_strand_id
1 'polypeptide(L)'
;MPQLRRTLPVLQTGAPTSAATEFVRSAVTQLAPHAVHRELARDGALGIYDDNRLIAYSNPTTGQSHVIPLLDGLQPNRSLRTVANAGIRNLLTEQSHLFDDDVSRVVAGKPISLMASNHTRRGTRTTAAEVLSVVKLRRQVGNVPVFGPGSSASAAFSHNGMEAFNHRWSTATLSGDRIEAHPPRAIVERVVEHLGELPAQREVQLRDIKVAYFDDGKGTLQPVYRYRVTLPSKDGVTAPGMLVGYVPIGELVADLPSLYPTLTNLPKQALQNVRLPRPYTGTTVGRYVVREDNDGWVASANSFWDGVSSGAASVPGGPSFKDSQYYWAEPRLFLDEKDSFVNSVNLALTEVHGNWGLFSTYKNYGDLVRLSDIPSTGYGGDARGALAYWIVHSCEVIPTQTDETTSFDVWWNIFNGLHAAMGYRTEMWINDEVSAAFGNLVGLGASVVSSWLNTVINDNDYQSGDTYFDDNRNMTEPMGRPAAVAVTGHGDDTAMMIDPLPKPSSLTEWWFDN
;
A
#
# COMPACT_ATOMS: atom_id res chain seq x y z
N MET A 1 4.28 -27.83 10.74
CA MET A 1 4.81 -27.53 9.39
C MET A 1 4.26 -28.54 8.39
N PRO A 2 3.80 -28.13 7.20
CA PRO A 2 3.32 -29.03 6.16
C PRO A 2 4.44 -29.96 5.67
N GLN A 3 4.22 -31.28 5.73
CA GLN A 3 5.13 -32.26 5.13
C GLN A 3 4.85 -32.41 3.64
N LEU A 4 5.84 -32.11 2.81
CA LEU A 4 5.78 -32.35 1.37
C LEU A 4 6.35 -33.73 1.07
N ARG A 5 5.51 -34.64 0.56
CA ARG A 5 5.91 -36.00 0.14
C ARG A 5 6.27 -36.10 -1.34
N ARG A 6 6.23 -34.98 -2.08
CA ARG A 6 6.42 -34.92 -3.52
C ARG A 6 7.34 -33.77 -3.85
N THR A 7 8.16 -33.95 -4.88
CA THR A 7 8.94 -32.86 -5.48
C THR A 7 8.00 -31.85 -6.13
N LEU A 8 8.31 -30.57 -6.01
CA LEU A 8 7.56 -29.48 -6.64
C LEU A 8 8.32 -28.96 -7.86
N PRO A 9 7.65 -28.65 -8.97
CA PRO A 9 8.32 -28.12 -10.15
C PRO A 9 8.85 -26.69 -9.91
N VAL A 10 9.91 -26.34 -10.62
CA VAL A 10 10.29 -24.93 -10.85
C VAL A 10 9.66 -24.50 -12.17
N LEU A 11 9.13 -23.28 -12.23
CA LEU A 11 8.60 -22.73 -13.48
C LEU A 11 9.49 -21.57 -13.93
N GLN A 12 9.65 -21.46 -15.24
CA GLN A 12 10.17 -20.26 -15.89
C GLN A 12 9.00 -19.38 -16.28
N THR A 13 9.13 -18.07 -16.05
CA THR A 13 8.17 -17.09 -16.56
C THR A 13 8.63 -16.56 -17.90
N GLY A 14 7.69 -16.44 -18.83
CA GLY A 14 7.89 -15.91 -20.16
C GLY A 14 7.89 -14.38 -20.16
N ALA A 15 7.67 -13.80 -21.34
CA ALA A 15 7.49 -12.36 -21.47
C ALA A 15 6.27 -11.91 -20.65
N PRO A 16 6.31 -10.69 -20.07
CA PRO A 16 5.15 -10.12 -19.42
C PRO A 16 3.97 -10.00 -20.37
N THR A 17 2.81 -10.45 -19.92
CA THR A 17 1.53 -10.20 -20.57
C THR A 17 1.12 -8.79 -20.18
N SER A 18 1.00 -7.89 -21.16
CA SER A 18 0.51 -6.53 -20.92
C SER A 18 -0.94 -6.43 -21.35
N ALA A 19 -1.74 -5.65 -20.62
CA ALA A 19 -3.09 -5.36 -21.07
C ALA A 19 -3.05 -4.55 -22.36
N ALA A 20 -3.84 -4.96 -23.35
CA ALA A 20 -3.95 -4.22 -24.61
C ALA A 20 -4.27 -2.74 -24.33
N THR A 21 -3.60 -1.82 -25.02
CA THR A 21 -3.80 -0.38 -24.83
C THR A 21 -5.26 0.01 -25.06
N GLU A 22 -5.94 -0.68 -25.98
CA GLU A 22 -7.36 -0.52 -26.27
C GLU A 22 -8.25 -0.92 -25.09
N PHE A 23 -7.90 -1.98 -24.37
CA PHE A 23 -8.62 -2.41 -23.16
C PHE A 23 -8.50 -1.35 -22.06
N VAL A 24 -7.27 -0.89 -21.77
CA VAL A 24 -7.01 0.17 -20.79
C VAL A 24 -7.75 1.46 -21.18
N ARG A 25 -7.68 1.85 -22.47
CA ARG A 25 -8.40 3.03 -22.98
C ARG A 25 -9.91 2.90 -22.84
N SER A 26 -10.48 1.73 -23.11
CA SER A 26 -11.91 1.49 -22.97
C SER A 26 -12.37 1.68 -21.53
N ALA A 27 -11.58 1.22 -20.56
CA ALA A 27 -11.86 1.44 -19.14
C ALA A 27 -11.79 2.94 -18.80
N VAL A 28 -10.76 3.64 -19.26
CA VAL A 28 -10.57 5.07 -18.95
C VAL A 28 -11.61 5.97 -19.60
N THR A 29 -12.10 5.64 -20.80
CA THR A 29 -13.08 6.49 -21.52
C THR A 29 -14.38 6.67 -20.72
N GLN A 30 -14.73 5.69 -19.88
CA GLN A 30 -15.88 5.78 -18.98
C GLN A 30 -15.61 6.69 -17.77
N LEU A 31 -14.37 6.71 -17.28
CA LEU A 31 -13.93 7.48 -16.11
C LEU A 31 -13.67 8.95 -16.42
N ALA A 32 -12.90 9.19 -17.48
CA ALA A 32 -12.37 10.48 -17.87
C ALA A 32 -12.40 10.59 -19.40
N PRO A 33 -13.55 10.97 -20.00
CA PRO A 33 -13.75 10.97 -21.46
C PRO A 33 -12.86 11.98 -22.19
N HIS A 34 -12.23 12.91 -21.48
CA HIS A 34 -11.32 13.92 -22.01
C HIS A 34 -9.84 13.60 -21.75
N ALA A 35 -9.54 12.42 -21.18
CA ALA A 35 -8.17 12.07 -20.85
C ALA A 35 -7.29 11.93 -22.10
N VAL A 36 -6.06 12.42 -22.00
CA VAL A 36 -5.08 12.47 -23.07
C VAL A 36 -3.96 11.45 -22.84
N HIS A 37 -3.44 10.91 -23.94
CA HIS A 37 -2.35 9.95 -23.93
C HIS A 37 -1.00 10.68 -23.89
N ARG A 38 -0.08 10.19 -23.05
CA ARG A 38 1.30 10.69 -22.96
C ARG A 38 2.26 9.51 -22.92
N GLU A 39 3.24 9.52 -23.79
CA GLU A 39 4.36 8.58 -23.71
C GLU A 39 5.21 8.92 -22.47
N LEU A 40 5.53 7.90 -21.69
CA LEU A 40 6.42 8.01 -20.56
C LEU A 40 7.85 7.73 -21.03
N ALA A 41 8.83 8.38 -20.43
CA ALA A 41 10.24 8.32 -20.84
C ALA A 41 10.89 6.93 -20.66
N ARG A 42 10.17 5.93 -20.15
CA ARG A 42 10.68 4.59 -19.85
C ARG A 42 9.98 3.52 -20.67
N ASP A 43 10.78 2.74 -21.38
CA ASP A 43 10.45 1.40 -21.87
C ASP A 43 9.14 1.30 -22.68
N GLY A 44 8.78 2.37 -23.39
CA GLY A 44 7.54 2.46 -24.17
C GLY A 44 6.26 2.50 -23.33
N ALA A 45 6.37 2.84 -22.04
CA ALA A 45 5.21 2.97 -21.18
C ALA A 45 4.33 4.15 -21.60
N LEU A 46 3.02 3.99 -21.42
CA LEU A 46 1.99 4.94 -21.80
C LEU A 46 1.20 5.34 -20.56
N GLY A 47 1.08 6.64 -20.31
CA GLY A 47 0.16 7.21 -19.33
C GLY A 47 -1.08 7.82 -20.01
N ILE A 48 -2.22 7.76 -19.34
CA ILE A 48 -3.46 8.42 -19.73
C ILE A 48 -3.84 9.40 -18.63
N TYR A 49 -3.93 10.68 -18.99
CA TYR A 49 -4.03 11.81 -18.06
C TYR A 49 -5.30 12.62 -18.27
N ASP A 50 -6.04 12.88 -17.20
CA ASP A 50 -7.09 13.90 -17.16
C ASP A 50 -6.47 15.18 -16.60
N ASP A 51 -6.26 16.18 -17.45
CA ASP A 51 -5.38 17.33 -17.20
C ASP A 51 -3.96 16.92 -16.76
N ASN A 52 -3.68 17.01 -15.46
CA ASN A 52 -2.38 16.64 -14.85
C ASN A 52 -2.47 15.40 -13.96
N ARG A 53 -3.66 14.77 -13.88
CA ARG A 53 -3.91 13.60 -13.05
C ARG A 53 -3.80 12.33 -13.88
N LEU A 54 -2.96 11.40 -13.45
CA LEU A 54 -2.87 10.07 -14.04
C LEU A 54 -4.14 9.29 -13.72
N ILE A 55 -4.83 8.81 -14.75
CA ILE A 55 -6.03 7.94 -14.63
C ILE A 55 -5.65 6.48 -14.90
N ALA A 56 -4.72 6.24 -15.82
CA ALA A 56 -4.22 4.90 -16.10
C ALA A 56 -2.79 4.95 -16.63
N TYR A 57 -2.05 3.87 -16.48
CA TYR A 57 -0.82 3.66 -17.24
C TYR A 57 -0.65 2.19 -17.61
N SER A 58 0.13 1.94 -18.66
CA SER A 58 0.55 0.60 -19.06
C SER A 58 2.02 0.64 -19.44
N ASN A 59 2.78 -0.37 -19.03
CA ASN A 59 4.16 -0.58 -19.40
C ASN A 59 4.27 -1.95 -20.08
N PRO A 60 4.49 -2.01 -21.40
CA PRO A 60 4.57 -3.26 -22.14
C PRO A 60 5.82 -4.09 -21.77
N THR A 61 6.89 -3.43 -21.30
CA THR A 61 8.15 -4.09 -20.94
C THR A 61 8.06 -4.80 -19.60
N THR A 62 7.38 -4.21 -18.61
CA THR A 62 7.18 -4.83 -17.29
C THR A 62 5.87 -5.63 -17.20
N GLY A 63 4.98 -5.48 -18.18
CA GLY A 63 3.62 -6.02 -18.19
C GLY A 63 2.66 -5.30 -17.23
N GLN A 64 3.10 -4.26 -16.53
CA GLN A 64 2.26 -3.55 -15.58
C GLN A 64 1.18 -2.74 -16.28
N SER A 65 -0.05 -2.82 -15.80
CA SER A 65 -1.17 -1.99 -16.24
C SER A 65 -2.03 -1.60 -15.05
N HIS A 66 -2.35 -0.32 -14.95
CA HIS A 66 -3.16 0.24 -13.89
C HIS A 66 -4.25 1.14 -14.44
N VAL A 67 -5.46 1.04 -13.89
CA VAL A 67 -6.54 2.02 -13.97
C VAL A 67 -6.86 2.43 -12.53
N ILE A 68 -6.83 3.73 -12.25
CA ILE A 68 -6.96 4.31 -10.92
C ILE A 68 -8.38 4.91 -10.80
N PRO A 69 -9.16 4.54 -9.76
CA PRO A 69 -10.52 5.01 -9.63
C PRO A 69 -10.57 6.49 -9.22
N LEU A 70 -11.64 7.18 -9.63
CA LEU A 70 -11.99 8.54 -9.20
C LEU A 70 -13.02 8.47 -8.07
N LEU A 71 -12.55 8.58 -6.82
CA LEU A 71 -13.33 8.35 -5.61
C LEU A 71 -14.47 9.35 -5.42
N ASP A 72 -14.25 10.63 -5.77
CA ASP A 72 -15.26 11.67 -5.55
C ASP A 72 -16.46 11.53 -6.51
N GLY A 73 -16.27 10.82 -7.63
CA GLY A 73 -17.33 10.50 -8.59
C GLY A 73 -18.15 9.27 -8.22
N LEU A 74 -17.66 8.40 -7.33
CA LEU A 74 -18.32 7.14 -7.01
C LEU A 74 -19.64 7.37 -6.28
N GLN A 75 -20.67 6.65 -6.71
CA GLN A 75 -22.00 6.73 -6.10
C GLN A 75 -22.27 5.51 -5.22
N PRO A 76 -22.88 5.71 -4.03
CA PRO A 76 -23.39 4.62 -3.20
C PRO A 76 -24.27 3.65 -3.99
N ASN A 77 -24.01 2.36 -3.89
CA ASN A 77 -24.87 1.34 -4.47
C ASN A 77 -24.92 0.10 -3.57
N ARG A 78 -26.03 -0.65 -3.65
CA ARG A 78 -26.18 -1.94 -2.97
C ARG A 78 -25.79 -3.05 -3.93
N SER A 79 -25.23 -4.12 -3.40
CA SER A 79 -24.89 -5.32 -4.19
C SER A 79 -23.72 -5.12 -5.16
N LEU A 80 -22.78 -4.19 -4.89
CA LEU A 80 -21.60 -4.07 -5.76
C LEU A 80 -20.74 -5.33 -5.75
N ARG A 81 -20.76 -6.11 -4.65
CA ARG A 81 -20.18 -7.47 -4.64
C ARG A 81 -20.75 -8.40 -5.72
N THR A 82 -22.05 -8.31 -6.02
CA THR A 82 -22.67 -9.11 -7.11
C THR A 82 -22.24 -8.59 -8.48
N VAL A 83 -22.18 -7.27 -8.65
CA VAL A 83 -21.68 -6.63 -9.88
C VAL A 83 -20.23 -7.02 -10.13
N ALA A 84 -19.36 -6.94 -9.13
CA ALA A 84 -17.95 -7.29 -9.24
C ALA A 84 -17.74 -8.78 -9.56
N ASN A 85 -18.52 -9.68 -8.96
CA ASN A 85 -18.50 -11.09 -9.31
C ASN A 85 -18.91 -11.36 -10.76
N ALA A 86 -19.87 -10.62 -11.31
CA ALA A 86 -20.23 -10.74 -12.72
C ALA A 86 -19.14 -10.15 -13.62
N GLY A 87 -18.66 -8.95 -13.29
CA GLY A 87 -17.61 -8.25 -14.01
C GLY A 87 -16.31 -9.06 -14.11
N ILE A 88 -15.88 -9.70 -13.02
CA ILE A 88 -14.66 -10.52 -13.05
C ILE A 88 -14.81 -11.80 -13.88
N ARG A 89 -16.01 -12.41 -13.90
CA ARG A 89 -16.26 -13.57 -14.78
C ARG A 89 -16.20 -13.17 -16.24
N ASN A 90 -16.77 -12.01 -16.58
CA ASN A 90 -16.70 -11.46 -17.93
C ASN A 90 -15.25 -11.14 -18.30
N LEU A 91 -14.49 -10.49 -17.41
CA LEU A 91 -13.06 -10.22 -17.62
C LEU A 91 -12.27 -11.49 -17.92
N LEU A 92 -12.43 -12.54 -17.10
CA LEU A 92 -11.71 -13.81 -17.28
C LEU A 92 -12.14 -14.57 -18.54
N THR A 93 -13.33 -14.30 -19.08
CA THR A 93 -13.85 -14.96 -20.29
C THR A 93 -13.48 -14.18 -21.56
N GLU A 94 -13.73 -12.86 -21.56
CA GLU A 94 -13.58 -11.99 -22.72
C GLU A 94 -12.14 -11.47 -22.89
N GLN A 95 -11.40 -11.38 -21.79
CA GLN A 95 -10.00 -10.93 -21.76
C GLN A 95 -9.09 -12.07 -21.28
N SER A 96 -9.38 -13.30 -21.69
CA SER A 96 -8.60 -14.49 -21.29
C SER A 96 -7.12 -14.38 -21.66
N HIS A 97 -6.77 -13.63 -22.72
CA HIS A 97 -5.39 -13.33 -23.12
C HIS A 97 -4.59 -12.53 -22.07
N LEU A 98 -5.25 -11.89 -21.09
CA LEU A 98 -4.55 -11.26 -19.95
C LEU A 98 -3.96 -12.31 -18.99
N PHE A 99 -4.43 -13.54 -19.12
CA PHE A 99 -4.13 -14.68 -18.27
C PHE A 99 -3.95 -15.93 -19.12
N ASP A 100 -3.00 -15.87 -20.07
CA ASP A 100 -2.75 -16.94 -21.04
C ASP A 100 -2.74 -18.33 -20.40
N ASP A 101 -3.29 -19.31 -21.12
CA ASP A 101 -3.31 -20.70 -20.70
C ASP A 101 -1.87 -21.21 -20.49
N ASP A 102 -1.52 -21.41 -19.23
CA ASP A 102 -0.19 -21.83 -18.80
C ASP A 102 -0.27 -22.97 -17.76
N VAL A 103 0.85 -23.35 -17.14
CA VAL A 103 0.84 -24.47 -16.16
C VAL A 103 0.29 -24.08 -14.78
N SER A 104 -0.08 -22.80 -14.61
CA SER A 104 -0.72 -22.23 -13.44
C SER A 104 -2.23 -22.04 -13.68
N ARG A 105 -2.92 -21.49 -12.68
CA ARG A 105 -4.32 -21.09 -12.82
C ARG A 105 -4.56 -19.75 -12.13
N VAL A 106 -5.49 -18.97 -12.69
CA VAL A 106 -6.02 -17.78 -12.03
C VAL A 106 -7.22 -18.16 -11.18
N VAL A 107 -7.26 -17.68 -9.94
CA VAL A 107 -8.39 -17.85 -9.04
C VAL A 107 -8.89 -16.48 -8.58
N ALA A 108 -10.15 -16.19 -8.87
CA ALA A 108 -10.82 -15.00 -8.34
C ALA A 108 -11.12 -15.17 -6.85
N GLY A 109 -10.73 -14.16 -6.06
CA GLY A 109 -11.05 -14.05 -4.64
C GLY A 109 -12.51 -13.65 -4.40
N LYS A 110 -12.88 -13.53 -3.12
CA LYS A 110 -14.17 -12.94 -2.75
C LYS A 110 -14.12 -11.43 -3.01
N PRO A 111 -15.22 -10.81 -3.49
CA PRO A 111 -15.28 -9.36 -3.61
C PRO A 111 -15.19 -8.68 -2.25
N ILE A 112 -14.42 -7.61 -2.21
CA ILE A 112 -14.17 -6.75 -1.05
C ILE A 112 -14.80 -5.39 -1.35
N SER A 113 -15.52 -4.81 -0.39
CA SER A 113 -16.25 -3.55 -0.60
C SER A 113 -15.41 -2.36 -0.16
N LEU A 114 -15.25 -1.34 -1.01
CA LEU A 114 -14.84 -0.02 -0.57
C LEU A 114 -16.09 0.68 -0.02
N MET A 115 -16.01 1.06 1.24
CA MET A 115 -17.02 1.82 1.94
C MET A 115 -16.60 3.30 1.96
N ALA A 116 -17.60 4.18 1.95
CA ALA A 116 -17.41 5.60 2.18
C ALA A 116 -18.44 6.15 3.16
N SER A 117 -18.07 7.16 3.93
CA SER A 117 -19.00 7.98 4.71
C SER A 117 -18.54 9.43 4.79
N ASN A 118 -19.50 10.34 4.90
CA ASN A 118 -19.27 11.76 5.07
C ASN A 118 -19.68 12.20 6.47
N HIS A 119 -18.89 13.11 7.05
CA HIS A 119 -19.21 13.77 8.29
C HIS A 119 -19.05 15.28 8.12
N THR A 120 -20.06 16.03 8.55
CA THR A 120 -20.01 17.48 8.57
C THR A 120 -19.63 17.98 9.96
N ARG A 121 -18.96 19.13 10.04
CA ARG A 121 -18.57 19.72 11.32
C ARG A 121 -19.74 20.05 12.24
N ARG A 122 -20.96 20.20 11.69
CA ARG A 122 -22.20 20.43 12.45
C ARG A 122 -22.81 19.15 13.03
N GLY A 123 -22.15 18.00 12.87
CA GLY A 123 -22.58 16.71 13.41
C GLY A 123 -23.53 15.92 12.51
N THR A 124 -23.75 16.34 11.26
CA THR A 124 -24.47 15.48 10.29
C THR A 124 -23.51 14.43 9.76
N ARG A 125 -23.86 13.16 9.98
CA ARG A 125 -23.11 11.98 9.54
C ARG A 125 -23.94 11.16 8.56
N THR A 126 -23.34 10.70 7.47
CA THR A 126 -23.99 9.73 6.59
C THR A 126 -23.78 8.31 7.11
N THR A 127 -24.72 7.42 6.80
CA THR A 127 -24.47 5.98 6.96
C THR A 127 -23.35 5.56 6.02
N ALA A 128 -22.46 4.67 6.47
CA ALA A 128 -21.48 4.04 5.61
C ALA A 128 -22.17 3.35 4.43
N ALA A 129 -21.65 3.56 3.23
CA ALA A 129 -22.20 2.96 2.02
C ALA A 129 -21.11 2.37 1.13
N GLU A 130 -21.44 1.28 0.45
CA GLU A 130 -20.57 0.65 -0.55
C GLU A 130 -20.53 1.52 -1.81
N VAL A 131 -19.33 1.90 -2.24
CA VAL A 131 -19.10 2.78 -3.41
C VAL A 131 -18.30 2.10 -4.52
N LEU A 132 -17.54 1.05 -4.19
CA LEU A 132 -16.77 0.24 -5.13
C LEU A 132 -16.65 -1.19 -4.59
N SER A 133 -16.49 -2.19 -5.45
CA SER A 133 -16.13 -3.55 -5.03
C SER A 133 -14.98 -4.12 -5.84
N VAL A 134 -13.94 -4.58 -5.15
CA VAL A 134 -12.69 -5.11 -5.72
C VAL A 134 -12.68 -6.62 -5.66
N VAL A 135 -12.26 -7.27 -6.75
CA VAL A 135 -11.94 -8.70 -6.79
C VAL A 135 -10.46 -8.86 -7.09
N LYS A 136 -9.72 -9.46 -6.14
CA LYS A 136 -8.32 -9.85 -6.35
C LYS A 136 -8.25 -11.15 -7.13
N LEU A 137 -7.31 -11.26 -8.05
CA LEU A 137 -7.02 -12.44 -8.85
C LEU A 137 -5.67 -13.01 -8.42
N ARG A 138 -5.67 -14.27 -7.98
CA ARG A 138 -4.48 -14.94 -7.45
C ARG A 138 -4.01 -16.05 -8.37
N ARG A 139 -2.71 -16.08 -8.65
CA ARG A 139 -2.08 -17.21 -9.34
C ARG A 139 -1.93 -18.41 -8.41
N GLN A 140 -2.16 -19.60 -8.92
CA GLN A 140 -1.86 -20.85 -8.23
C GLN A 140 -1.17 -21.85 -9.14
N VAL A 141 -0.18 -22.57 -8.61
CA VAL A 141 0.45 -23.71 -9.28
C VAL A 141 -0.12 -24.98 -8.64
N GLY A 142 -0.99 -25.68 -9.37
CA GLY A 142 -1.88 -26.67 -8.76
C GLY A 142 -2.81 -26.01 -7.74
N ASN A 143 -2.68 -26.37 -6.45
CA ASN A 143 -3.43 -25.76 -5.35
C ASN A 143 -2.55 -24.86 -4.46
N VAL A 144 -1.31 -24.56 -4.86
CA VAL A 144 -0.36 -23.78 -4.07
C VAL A 144 -0.40 -22.32 -4.54
N PRO A 145 -0.62 -21.34 -3.63
CA PRO A 145 -0.65 -19.93 -3.99
C PRO A 145 0.73 -19.41 -4.40
N VAL A 146 0.75 -18.46 -5.33
CA VAL A 146 1.94 -17.67 -5.68
C VAL A 146 1.88 -16.31 -4.98
N PHE A 147 3.03 -15.86 -4.47
CA PHE A 147 3.27 -14.52 -3.90
C PHE A 147 4.42 -13.84 -4.64
N GLY A 148 4.68 -12.57 -4.32
CA GLY A 148 5.78 -11.80 -4.89
C GLY A 148 5.38 -10.94 -6.09
N PRO A 149 6.16 -9.91 -6.42
CA PRO A 149 5.72 -8.80 -7.26
C PRO A 149 5.47 -9.16 -8.74
N GLY A 150 5.88 -10.34 -9.22
CA GLY A 150 5.73 -10.72 -10.62
C GLY A 150 4.31 -11.18 -11.04
N SER A 151 3.45 -11.54 -10.08
CA SER A 151 2.10 -12.02 -10.34
C SER A 151 1.08 -11.30 -9.46
N SER A 152 0.44 -10.25 -9.98
CA SER A 152 -0.65 -9.56 -9.27
C SER A 152 -1.72 -9.13 -10.27
N ALA A 153 -2.98 -9.33 -9.91
CA ALA A 153 -4.07 -8.76 -10.68
C ALA A 153 -5.30 -8.50 -9.82
N SER A 154 -6.07 -7.47 -10.19
CA SER A 154 -7.38 -7.20 -9.62
C SER A 154 -8.20 -6.32 -10.56
N ALA A 155 -9.52 -6.32 -10.34
CA ALA A 155 -10.42 -5.38 -10.97
C ALA A 155 -11.42 -4.88 -9.92
N ALA A 156 -11.78 -3.60 -10.02
CA ALA A 156 -12.76 -2.97 -9.16
C ALA A 156 -13.94 -2.46 -9.98
N PHE A 157 -15.14 -2.65 -9.45
CA PHE A 157 -16.37 -2.35 -10.15
C PHE A 157 -17.29 -1.45 -9.31
N SER A 158 -17.87 -0.45 -9.96
CA SER A 158 -19.01 0.31 -9.44
C SER A 158 -20.28 -0.08 -10.20
N HIS A 159 -21.34 0.70 -10.03
CA HIS A 159 -22.56 0.59 -10.83
C HIS A 159 -22.37 0.98 -12.31
N ASN A 160 -21.31 1.73 -12.64
CA ASN A 160 -21.02 2.16 -14.01
C ASN A 160 -20.16 1.17 -14.79
N GLY A 161 -19.57 0.16 -14.13
CA GLY A 161 -18.67 -0.79 -14.75
C GLY A 161 -17.36 -0.91 -14.00
N MET A 162 -16.28 -1.19 -14.73
CA MET A 162 -14.94 -1.34 -14.15
C MET A 162 -14.31 0.04 -13.94
N GLU A 163 -14.00 0.38 -12.69
CA GLU A 163 -13.43 1.67 -12.30
C GLU A 163 -11.94 1.61 -12.00
N ALA A 164 -11.44 0.42 -11.64
CA ALA A 164 -10.03 0.21 -11.38
C ALA A 164 -9.59 -1.15 -11.91
N PHE A 165 -8.33 -1.22 -12.28
CA PHE A 165 -7.69 -2.42 -12.78
C PHE A 165 -6.23 -2.39 -12.35
N ASN A 166 -5.72 -3.50 -11.85
CA ASN A 166 -4.30 -3.70 -11.61
C ASN A 166 -3.92 -5.02 -12.27
N HIS A 167 -2.83 -5.02 -13.02
CA HIS A 167 -2.37 -6.23 -13.69
C HIS A 167 -0.87 -6.20 -13.88
N ARG A 168 -0.24 -7.29 -13.47
CA ARG A 168 1.12 -7.68 -13.82
C ARG A 168 1.14 -9.19 -13.84
N TRP A 169 1.36 -9.74 -15.03
CA TRP A 169 1.31 -11.17 -15.24
C TRP A 169 2.34 -11.57 -16.29
N SER A 170 2.81 -12.82 -16.24
CA SER A 170 3.74 -13.38 -17.23
C SER A 170 3.50 -14.86 -17.31
N THR A 171 3.36 -15.44 -18.51
CA THR A 171 3.08 -16.88 -18.68
C THR A 171 4.08 -17.75 -17.93
N ALA A 172 3.64 -18.85 -17.33
CA ALA A 172 4.51 -19.78 -16.62
C ALA A 172 4.62 -21.15 -17.31
N THR A 173 5.83 -21.62 -17.56
CA THR A 173 6.09 -22.95 -18.14
C THR A 173 6.99 -23.79 -17.25
N LEU A 174 6.85 -25.12 -17.28
CA LEU A 174 7.74 -26.02 -16.54
C LEU A 174 9.19 -25.85 -17.03
N SER A 175 10.14 -25.59 -16.13
CA SER A 175 11.57 -25.52 -16.51
C SER A 175 12.16 -26.90 -16.82
N GLY A 176 11.49 -27.97 -16.36
CA GLY A 176 12.03 -29.34 -16.31
C GLY A 176 12.64 -29.68 -14.95
N ASP A 177 13.01 -28.68 -14.15
CA ASP A 177 13.58 -28.87 -12.83
C ASP A 177 12.51 -29.17 -11.79
N ARG A 178 12.91 -29.93 -10.78
CA ARG A 178 12.07 -30.28 -9.64
C ARG A 178 12.87 -30.14 -8.36
N ILE A 179 12.28 -29.51 -7.36
CA ILE A 179 12.88 -29.32 -6.06
C ILE A 179 12.33 -30.38 -5.11
N GLU A 180 13.25 -31.12 -4.50
CA GLU A 180 12.95 -31.95 -3.34
C GLU A 180 12.91 -31.09 -2.08
N ALA A 181 11.85 -31.25 -1.30
CA ALA A 181 11.70 -30.51 -0.06
C ALA A 181 12.72 -31.00 0.97
N HIS A 182 13.44 -30.07 1.59
CA HIS A 182 14.23 -30.38 2.76
C HIS A 182 13.33 -30.92 3.90
N PRO A 183 13.90 -31.73 4.80
CA PRO A 183 13.14 -32.22 5.96
C PRO A 183 12.65 -31.04 6.80
N PRO A 184 11.47 -31.15 7.44
CA PRO A 184 10.88 -30.05 8.21
C PRO A 184 11.82 -29.41 9.23
N ARG A 185 12.71 -30.19 9.85
CA ARG A 185 13.72 -29.69 10.79
C ARG A 185 14.67 -28.68 10.14
N ALA A 186 15.19 -28.98 8.94
CA ALA A 186 16.09 -28.07 8.23
C ALA A 186 15.39 -26.77 7.82
N ILE A 187 14.10 -26.83 7.49
CA ILE A 187 13.31 -25.63 7.22
C ILE A 187 13.14 -24.77 8.48
N VAL A 188 12.87 -25.38 9.65
CA VAL A 188 12.83 -24.64 10.92
C VAL A 188 14.18 -23.99 11.20
N GLU A 189 15.28 -24.73 11.04
CA GLU A 189 16.64 -24.22 11.26
C GLU A 189 16.93 -23.01 10.35
N ARG A 190 16.54 -23.06 9.06
CA ARG A 190 16.66 -21.91 8.15
C ARG A 190 15.78 -20.72 8.54
N VAL A 191 14.54 -20.96 8.97
CA VAL A 191 13.67 -19.87 9.46
C VAL A 191 14.28 -19.24 10.71
N VAL A 192 14.82 -20.04 11.64
CA VAL A 192 15.50 -19.52 12.83
C VAL A 192 16.76 -18.75 12.47
N GLU A 193 17.54 -19.20 11.48
CA GLU A 193 18.71 -18.48 10.96
C GLU A 193 18.30 -17.13 10.37
N HIS A 194 17.28 -17.11 9.50
CA HIS A 194 16.73 -15.89 8.90
C HIS A 194 16.18 -14.91 9.95
N LEU A 195 15.60 -15.43 11.03
CA LEU A 195 15.14 -14.62 12.17
C LEU A 195 16.27 -14.24 13.14
N GLY A 196 17.38 -14.96 13.15
CA GLY A 196 18.57 -14.66 13.96
C GLY A 196 19.28 -13.38 13.52
N GLU A 197 18.97 -12.91 12.31
CA GLU A 197 19.37 -11.60 11.80
C GLU A 197 18.55 -10.45 12.46
N LEU A 198 17.43 -10.74 13.17
CA LEU A 198 16.72 -9.73 13.97
C LEU A 198 17.64 -9.24 15.09
N PRO A 199 17.58 -7.95 15.46
CA PRO A 199 18.33 -7.46 16.62
C PRO A 199 18.09 -8.34 17.85
N ALA A 200 19.18 -8.84 18.47
CA ALA A 200 19.20 -9.92 19.47
C ALA A 200 18.34 -9.70 20.74
N GLN A 201 17.69 -8.55 20.88
CA GLN A 201 16.84 -8.18 22.01
C GLN A 201 15.33 -8.25 21.71
N ARG A 202 14.94 -8.83 20.56
CA ARG A 202 13.53 -8.98 20.18
C ARG A 202 13.04 -10.38 20.49
N GLU A 203 11.93 -10.46 21.23
CA GLU A 203 11.12 -11.67 21.24
C GLU A 203 10.41 -11.79 19.89
N VAL A 204 10.37 -13.00 19.36
CA VAL A 204 9.89 -13.28 18.01
C VAL A 204 8.96 -14.47 18.08
N GLN A 205 7.72 -14.30 17.63
CA GLN A 205 6.71 -15.34 17.63
C GLN A 205 6.41 -15.77 16.21
N LEU A 206 6.92 -16.95 15.82
CA LEU A 206 6.55 -17.59 14.57
C LEU A 206 5.08 -18.04 14.64
N ARG A 207 4.22 -17.46 13.78
CA ARG A 207 2.78 -17.71 13.77
C ARG A 207 2.40 -18.88 12.87
N ASP A 208 2.94 -18.91 11.66
CA ASP A 208 2.57 -19.88 10.63
C ASP A 208 3.71 -20.09 9.62
N ILE A 209 3.75 -21.29 9.03
CA ILE A 209 4.61 -21.66 7.91
C ILE A 209 3.75 -22.44 6.90
N LYS A 210 3.61 -21.91 5.69
CA LYS A 210 2.84 -22.51 4.59
C LYS A 210 3.66 -22.66 3.32
N VAL A 211 3.29 -23.67 2.53
CA VAL A 211 3.87 -23.91 1.21
C VAL A 211 3.30 -22.89 0.24
N ALA A 212 4.17 -22.29 -0.56
CA ALA A 212 3.83 -21.28 -1.55
C ALA A 212 4.77 -21.38 -2.77
N TYR A 213 4.49 -20.59 -3.79
CA TYR A 213 5.48 -20.19 -4.80
C TYR A 213 5.80 -18.71 -4.63
N PHE A 214 7.01 -18.33 -5.00
CA PHE A 214 7.43 -16.93 -5.06
C PHE A 214 7.76 -16.54 -6.50
N ASP A 215 7.19 -15.43 -6.95
CA ASP A 215 7.42 -14.77 -8.24
C ASP A 215 8.18 -13.47 -8.01
N ASP A 216 9.48 -13.48 -8.30
CA ASP A 216 10.31 -12.28 -8.19
C ASP A 216 10.11 -11.30 -9.35
N GLY A 217 9.33 -11.69 -10.38
CA GLY A 217 9.13 -10.92 -11.60
C GLY A 217 10.37 -10.85 -12.50
N LYS A 218 11.38 -11.72 -12.30
CA LYS A 218 12.64 -11.76 -13.04
C LYS A 218 12.88 -13.08 -13.79
N GLY A 219 11.80 -13.81 -14.11
CA GLY A 219 11.88 -14.99 -14.97
C GLY A 219 11.67 -16.34 -14.27
N THR A 220 11.48 -16.36 -12.95
CA THR A 220 11.38 -17.63 -12.20
C THR A 220 10.23 -17.62 -11.19
N LEU A 221 9.49 -18.73 -11.16
CA LEU A 221 8.56 -19.09 -10.08
C LEU A 221 9.11 -20.32 -9.36
N GLN A 222 9.53 -20.14 -8.11
CA GLN A 222 10.10 -21.23 -7.31
C GLN A 222 9.24 -21.57 -6.09
N PRO A 223 9.17 -22.86 -5.69
CA PRO A 223 8.46 -23.28 -4.49
C PRO A 223 9.23 -22.84 -3.22
N VAL A 224 8.50 -22.24 -2.27
CA VAL A 224 9.03 -21.71 -1.02
C VAL A 224 8.15 -22.08 0.16
N TYR A 225 8.70 -21.97 1.37
CA TYR A 225 7.91 -21.82 2.58
C TYR A 225 7.78 -20.33 2.88
N ARG A 226 6.54 -19.84 2.87
CA ARG A 226 6.19 -18.51 3.38
C ARG A 226 5.88 -18.63 4.86
N TYR A 227 6.47 -17.78 5.69
CA TYR A 227 6.25 -17.78 7.12
C TYR A 227 5.88 -16.39 7.63
N ARG A 228 5.14 -16.37 8.75
CA ARG A 228 4.64 -15.14 9.39
C ARG A 228 5.15 -15.04 10.80
N VAL A 229 5.54 -13.84 11.19
CA VAL A 229 6.13 -13.55 12.49
C VAL A 229 5.49 -12.35 13.11
N THR A 230 5.23 -12.45 14.41
CA THR A 230 4.83 -11.32 15.26
C THR A 230 6.00 -10.89 16.14
N LEU A 231 6.19 -9.59 16.24
CA LEU A 231 7.08 -8.88 17.13
C LEU A 231 6.23 -8.26 18.25
N PRO A 232 6.14 -8.87 19.45
CA PRO A 232 5.29 -8.39 20.51
C PRO A 232 5.59 -6.92 20.87
N SER A 233 4.54 -6.15 21.14
CA SER A 233 4.69 -4.84 21.78
C SER A 233 5.19 -5.02 23.21
N LYS A 234 6.11 -4.15 23.66
CA LYS A 234 6.62 -4.20 25.04
C LYS A 234 5.73 -3.44 26.03
N ASP A 235 4.94 -2.48 25.55
CA ASP A 235 4.07 -1.65 26.39
C ASP A 235 2.59 -2.06 26.33
N GLY A 236 2.19 -2.87 25.34
CA GLY A 236 0.81 -3.27 25.13
C GLY A 236 -0.10 -2.12 24.68
N VAL A 237 0.48 -0.96 24.34
CA VAL A 237 -0.24 0.22 23.82
C VAL A 237 -0.20 0.23 22.30
N THR A 238 0.96 -0.10 21.74
CA THR A 238 1.17 -0.27 20.30
C THR A 238 0.74 -1.65 19.84
N ALA A 239 0.22 -1.76 18.62
CA ALA A 239 -0.08 -3.07 18.03
C ALA A 239 1.23 -3.85 17.81
N PRO A 240 1.18 -5.20 17.87
CA PRO A 240 2.31 -6.03 17.50
C PRO A 240 2.85 -5.70 16.10
N GLY A 241 4.17 -5.72 15.95
CA GLY A 241 4.80 -5.61 14.65
C GLY A 241 4.68 -6.92 13.89
N MET A 242 4.50 -6.87 12.57
CA MET A 242 4.29 -8.07 11.77
C MET A 242 5.31 -8.13 10.63
N LEU A 243 5.90 -9.32 10.42
CA LEU A 243 6.85 -9.60 9.35
C LEU A 243 6.43 -10.84 8.57
N VAL A 244 6.71 -10.82 7.27
CA VAL A 244 6.58 -11.96 6.37
C VAL A 244 7.94 -12.32 5.80
N GLY A 245 8.26 -13.60 5.78
CA GLY A 245 9.51 -14.09 5.20
C GLY A 245 9.31 -15.31 4.31
N TYR A 246 10.34 -15.61 3.53
CA TYR A 246 10.37 -16.69 2.56
C TYR A 246 11.68 -17.47 2.72
N VAL A 247 11.59 -18.80 2.81
CA VAL A 247 12.76 -19.70 2.70
C VAL A 247 12.53 -20.69 1.56
N PRO A 248 13.57 -21.09 0.81
CA PRO A 248 13.40 -22.05 -0.26
C PRO A 248 13.00 -23.42 0.30
N ILE A 249 12.13 -24.12 -0.42
CA ILE A 249 11.70 -25.48 -0.02
C ILE A 249 12.85 -26.49 -0.09
N GLY A 250 13.77 -26.29 -1.02
CA GLY A 250 14.96 -27.12 -1.23
C GLY A 250 16.17 -26.25 -1.57
N GLU A 251 16.88 -26.62 -2.63
CA GLU A 251 17.92 -25.77 -3.22
C GLU A 251 17.33 -24.45 -3.73
N LEU A 252 18.03 -23.34 -3.48
CA LEU A 252 17.63 -22.01 -3.91
C LEU A 252 17.85 -21.87 -5.43
N VAL A 253 16.84 -21.39 -6.16
CA VAL A 253 16.92 -21.19 -7.61
C VAL A 253 17.05 -19.72 -7.98
N ALA A 254 16.27 -18.86 -7.31
CA ALA A 254 16.33 -17.42 -7.48
C ALA A 254 16.42 -16.73 -6.11
N ASP A 255 16.86 -15.49 -6.06
CA ASP A 255 16.93 -14.73 -4.82
C ASP A 255 15.54 -14.56 -4.20
N LEU A 256 15.47 -14.61 -2.88
CA LEU A 256 14.26 -14.33 -2.11
C LEU A 256 14.38 -12.97 -1.41
N PRO A 257 13.25 -12.30 -1.11
CA PRO A 257 13.28 -11.06 -0.36
C PRO A 257 14.00 -11.25 0.97
N SER A 258 14.95 -10.35 1.24
CA SER A 258 15.61 -10.30 2.53
C SER A 258 14.65 -9.73 3.58
N LEU A 259 14.70 -10.26 4.80
CA LEU A 259 14.07 -9.59 5.96
C LEU A 259 14.84 -8.32 6.34
N TYR A 260 16.11 -8.20 5.92
CA TYR A 260 17.02 -7.07 6.14
C TYR A 260 17.53 -6.60 4.79
N PRO A 261 16.75 -5.76 4.10
CA PRO A 261 17.25 -5.06 2.94
C PRO A 261 18.52 -4.28 3.31
N THR A 262 19.52 -4.31 2.42
CA THR A 262 20.72 -3.50 2.60
C THR A 262 20.34 -2.02 2.51
N LEU A 263 20.65 -1.27 3.57
CA LEU A 263 20.30 0.15 3.65
C LEU A 263 21.33 1.01 2.91
N THR A 264 20.87 1.81 1.96
CA THR A 264 21.71 2.76 1.20
C THR A 264 21.70 4.15 1.81
N ASN A 265 20.58 4.56 2.41
CA ASN A 265 20.39 5.87 3.03
C ASN A 265 19.75 5.72 4.40
N LEU A 266 20.31 6.39 5.41
CA LEU A 266 19.77 6.42 6.77
C LEU A 266 19.11 7.78 7.06
N PRO A 267 18.02 7.79 7.86
CA PRO A 267 17.45 9.03 8.36
C PRO A 267 18.48 9.80 9.20
N LYS A 268 18.38 11.12 9.17
CA LYS A 268 19.23 12.02 9.97
C LYS A 268 18.59 12.26 11.34
N GLN A 269 19.40 12.66 12.31
CA GLN A 269 18.87 13.26 13.53
C GLN A 269 18.29 14.65 13.20
N ALA A 270 17.09 14.95 13.67
CA ALA A 270 16.46 16.24 13.46
C ALA A 270 17.13 17.28 14.37
N LEU A 271 17.77 18.30 13.79
CA LEU A 271 18.39 19.37 14.57
C LEU A 271 17.34 20.33 15.10
N GLN A 272 17.56 20.89 16.30
CA GLN A 272 16.76 22.03 16.76
C GLN A 272 17.03 23.24 15.85
N ASN A 273 15.98 23.99 15.50
CA ASN A 273 16.02 25.17 14.62
C ASN A 273 16.38 24.88 13.15
N VAL A 274 15.71 23.91 12.53
CA VAL A 274 15.81 23.72 11.07
C VAL A 274 15.32 24.98 10.37
N ARG A 275 16.16 25.55 9.51
CA ARG A 275 15.72 26.62 8.60
C ARG A 275 14.70 26.03 7.65
N LEU A 276 13.52 26.65 7.61
CA LEU A 276 12.49 26.28 6.64
C LEU A 276 13.09 26.22 5.23
N PRO A 277 12.72 25.21 4.43
CA PRO A 277 13.17 25.11 3.06
C PRO A 277 12.92 26.42 2.31
N ARG A 278 13.86 26.81 1.45
CA ARG A 278 13.62 27.91 0.50
C ARG A 278 12.37 27.57 -0.34
N PRO A 279 11.61 28.58 -0.79
CA PRO A 279 10.45 28.36 -1.65
C PRO A 279 10.84 27.44 -2.82
N TYR A 280 10.14 26.33 -2.93
CA TYR A 280 10.28 25.35 -4.01
C TYR A 280 8.96 25.33 -4.77
N THR A 281 9.03 25.34 -6.10
CA THR A 281 7.84 25.44 -6.96
C THR A 281 7.17 24.08 -7.22
N GLY A 282 7.73 23.00 -6.69
CA GLY A 282 7.14 21.65 -6.73
C GLY A 282 6.77 21.14 -5.34
N THR A 283 6.54 19.84 -5.24
CA THR A 283 6.10 19.18 -4.00
C THR A 283 7.30 18.80 -3.13
N THR A 284 7.36 19.34 -1.92
CA THR A 284 8.34 18.92 -0.92
C THR A 284 7.88 17.67 -0.20
N VAL A 285 8.79 16.71 -0.01
CA VAL A 285 8.53 15.43 0.66
C VAL A 285 9.29 15.38 1.98
N GLY A 286 8.62 14.92 3.03
CA GLY A 286 9.22 14.59 4.32
C GLY A 286 9.01 13.13 4.67
N ARG A 287 10.04 12.48 5.22
CA ARG A 287 10.03 11.08 5.63
C ARG A 287 10.51 10.97 7.07
N TYR A 288 9.70 10.37 7.95
CA TYR A 288 9.95 10.27 9.39
C TYR A 288 9.88 8.82 9.83
N VAL A 289 11.01 8.25 10.25
CA VAL A 289 11.15 6.80 10.50
C VAL A 289 11.36 6.51 11.98
N VAL A 290 10.67 5.52 12.52
CA VAL A 290 10.83 5.04 13.90
C VAL A 290 12.28 4.77 14.27
N ARG A 291 12.67 5.16 15.50
CA ARG A 291 14.04 5.00 16.01
C ARG A 291 14.32 3.61 16.55
N GLU A 292 15.56 3.17 16.39
CA GLU A 292 16.11 1.93 17.00
C GLU A 292 15.27 0.67 16.72
N ASP A 293 14.58 0.63 15.58
CA ASP A 293 13.73 -0.47 15.17
C ASP A 293 14.39 -1.35 14.08
N ASN A 294 13.60 -2.21 13.45
CA ASN A 294 13.95 -3.05 12.32
C ASN A 294 14.26 -2.18 11.08
N ASP A 295 15.30 -2.56 10.34
CA ASP A 295 15.76 -1.84 9.14
C ASP A 295 14.74 -1.81 8.00
N GLY A 296 13.74 -2.70 8.01
CA GLY A 296 12.61 -2.72 7.08
C GLY A 296 11.85 -1.39 7.04
N TRP A 297 11.73 -0.69 8.18
CA TRP A 297 11.13 0.65 8.23
C TRP A 297 11.91 1.67 7.39
N VAL A 298 13.24 1.62 7.48
CA VAL A 298 14.14 2.50 6.73
C VAL A 298 14.08 2.17 5.24
N ALA A 299 14.07 0.88 4.91
CA ALA A 299 13.95 0.43 3.53
C ALA A 299 12.61 0.79 2.91
N SER A 300 11.49 0.61 3.62
CA SER A 300 10.16 1.06 3.17
C SER A 300 10.17 2.57 2.84
N ALA A 301 10.71 3.39 3.75
CA ALA A 301 10.83 4.83 3.53
C ALA A 301 11.68 5.19 2.30
N ASN A 302 12.77 4.45 2.05
CA ASN A 302 13.62 4.64 0.88
C ASN A 302 12.94 4.19 -0.41
N SER A 303 12.31 3.02 -0.39
CA SER A 303 11.51 2.49 -1.50
C SER A 303 10.38 3.44 -1.91
N PHE A 304 9.73 4.10 -0.94
CA PHE A 304 8.75 5.16 -1.24
C PHE A 304 9.36 6.31 -2.05
N TRP A 305 10.50 6.85 -1.59
CA TRP A 305 11.16 7.95 -2.30
C TRP A 305 11.71 7.51 -3.67
N ASP A 306 12.28 6.32 -3.76
CA ASP A 306 12.73 5.74 -5.02
C ASP A 306 11.56 5.59 -6.00
N GLY A 307 10.38 5.15 -5.51
CA GLY A 307 9.14 5.16 -6.27
C GLY A 307 8.75 6.55 -6.76
N VAL A 308 8.62 7.54 -5.86
CA VAL A 308 8.24 8.93 -6.21
C VAL A 308 9.20 9.52 -7.25
N SER A 309 10.50 9.43 -7.01
CA SER A 309 11.53 9.98 -7.89
C SER A 309 11.56 9.26 -9.24
N SER A 310 11.40 7.94 -9.25
CA SER A 310 11.34 7.11 -10.45
C SER A 310 10.11 7.44 -11.31
N GLY A 311 8.94 7.52 -10.69
CA GLY A 311 7.69 7.87 -11.37
C GLY A 311 7.76 9.28 -11.97
N ALA A 312 8.22 10.25 -11.19
CA ALA A 312 8.36 11.64 -11.65
C ALA A 312 9.34 11.78 -12.82
N ALA A 313 10.50 11.10 -12.76
CA ALA A 313 11.47 11.09 -13.84
C ALA A 313 10.96 10.42 -15.13
N SER A 314 9.87 9.64 -15.04
CA SER A 314 9.26 8.96 -16.18
C SER A 314 8.29 9.85 -16.95
N VAL A 315 7.93 11.03 -16.45
CA VAL A 315 6.96 11.93 -17.10
C VAL A 315 7.71 13.16 -17.64
N PRO A 316 7.87 13.33 -18.96
CA PRO A 316 8.50 14.53 -19.51
C PRO A 316 7.76 15.81 -19.11
N GLY A 317 8.46 16.73 -18.45
CA GLY A 317 7.85 17.95 -17.90
C GLY A 317 6.82 17.69 -16.79
N GLY A 318 6.84 16.50 -16.19
CA GLY A 318 5.89 16.05 -15.19
C GLY A 318 6.11 16.64 -13.79
N PRO A 319 5.49 16.00 -12.79
CA PRO A 319 5.60 16.39 -11.39
C PRO A 319 7.05 16.60 -10.94
N SER A 320 7.29 17.65 -10.16
CA SER A 320 8.61 17.93 -9.58
C SER A 320 8.54 17.71 -8.08
N PHE A 321 9.36 16.77 -7.59
CA PHE A 321 9.44 16.44 -6.18
C PHE A 321 10.83 16.73 -5.62
N LYS A 322 10.86 17.06 -4.32
CA LYS A 322 12.11 17.24 -3.57
C LYS A 322 12.04 16.58 -2.22
N ASP A 323 12.90 15.58 -1.99
CA ASP A 323 13.16 14.99 -0.67
C ASP A 323 13.78 16.04 0.25
N SER A 324 12.92 16.72 1.00
CA SER A 324 13.28 17.91 1.76
C SER A 324 13.65 17.57 3.19
N GLN A 325 13.06 16.51 3.74
CA GLN A 325 13.30 16.05 5.09
C GLN A 325 13.35 14.51 5.13
N TYR A 326 14.40 13.98 5.74
CA TYR A 326 14.51 12.55 6.02
C TYR A 326 15.12 12.36 7.40
N TYR A 327 14.27 12.12 8.38
CA TYR A 327 14.64 12.16 9.79
C TYR A 327 14.17 10.94 10.56
N TRP A 328 14.90 10.64 11.63
CA TRP A 328 14.37 9.79 12.69
C TRP A 328 13.17 10.49 13.34
N ALA A 329 12.08 9.76 13.52
CA ALA A 329 10.85 10.27 14.11
C ALA A 329 11.04 10.51 15.61
N GLU A 330 10.51 11.63 16.09
CA GLU A 330 10.43 11.98 17.51
C GLU A 330 9.10 12.69 17.75
N PRO A 331 8.49 12.61 18.96
CA PRO A 331 7.17 13.19 19.19
C PRO A 331 7.12 14.70 18.92
N ARG A 332 8.19 15.42 19.26
CA ARG A 332 8.29 16.87 19.01
C ARG A 332 8.11 17.26 17.54
N LEU A 333 8.45 16.38 16.58
CA LEU A 333 8.32 16.68 15.14
C LEU A 333 6.86 16.73 14.68
N PHE A 334 5.95 16.16 15.46
CA PHE A 334 4.50 16.10 15.21
C PHE A 334 3.71 17.00 16.17
N LEU A 335 4.30 17.35 17.31
CA LEU A 335 3.66 18.16 18.36
C LEU A 335 4.24 19.58 18.36
N ASP A 336 5.20 19.84 19.24
CA ASP A 336 5.66 21.20 19.56
C ASP A 336 6.45 21.89 18.42
N GLU A 337 7.17 21.11 17.60
CA GLU A 337 8.01 21.63 16.51
C GLU A 337 7.41 21.34 15.13
N LYS A 338 6.14 20.94 15.07
CA LYS A 338 5.50 20.45 13.86
C LYS A 338 5.62 21.38 12.65
N ASP A 339 5.58 22.70 12.87
CA ASP A 339 5.67 23.74 11.83
C ASP A 339 7.08 23.89 11.23
N SER A 340 8.10 23.29 11.85
CA SER A 340 9.46 23.16 11.30
C SER A 340 9.71 21.81 10.63
N PHE A 341 8.81 20.85 10.80
CA PHE A 341 8.98 19.46 10.36
C PHE A 341 7.78 18.98 9.56
N VAL A 342 6.92 18.12 10.12
CA VAL A 342 5.86 17.44 9.37
C VAL A 342 4.92 18.43 8.67
N ASN A 343 4.62 19.56 9.32
CA ASN A 343 3.75 20.59 8.77
C ASN A 343 4.48 21.55 7.82
N SER A 344 5.78 21.40 7.60
CA SER A 344 6.59 22.28 6.73
C SER A 344 6.85 21.71 5.33
N VAL A 345 6.50 20.44 5.11
CA VAL A 345 6.55 19.76 3.81
C VAL A 345 5.15 19.64 3.23
N ASN A 346 5.01 19.31 1.94
CA ASN A 346 3.70 19.14 1.30
C ASN A 346 3.15 17.71 1.43
N LEU A 347 4.04 16.73 1.37
CA LEU A 347 3.74 15.31 1.45
C LEU A 347 4.62 14.68 2.54
N ALA A 348 4.00 14.16 3.60
CA ALA A 348 4.72 13.51 4.69
C ALA A 348 4.44 12.00 4.73
N LEU A 349 5.50 11.19 4.74
CA LEU A 349 5.45 9.77 5.07
C LEU A 349 5.98 9.56 6.50
N THR A 350 5.21 8.85 7.32
CA THR A 350 5.57 8.47 8.69
C THR A 350 5.57 6.96 8.79
N GLU A 351 6.73 6.38 9.11
CA GLU A 351 7.02 4.94 9.17
C GLU A 351 7.23 4.55 10.62
N VAL A 352 6.17 4.08 11.28
CA VAL A 352 6.09 3.94 12.73
C VAL A 352 5.19 2.77 13.16
N HIS A 353 5.40 2.29 14.38
CA HIS A 353 4.42 1.42 15.02
C HIS A 353 3.23 2.23 15.53
N GLY A 354 2.04 1.64 15.61
CA GLY A 354 0.88 2.37 16.11
C GLY A 354 -0.29 1.50 16.50
N ASN A 355 -1.36 2.18 16.84
CA ASN A 355 -2.66 1.65 17.22
C ASN A 355 -3.72 2.75 17.02
N TRP A 356 -4.98 2.51 17.37
CA TRP A 356 -6.07 3.46 17.15
C TRP A 356 -5.75 4.85 17.70
N GLY A 357 -5.64 5.83 16.79
CA GLY A 357 -5.40 7.21 17.14
C GLY A 357 -4.03 7.53 17.75
N LEU A 358 -3.03 6.64 17.64
CA LEU A 358 -1.67 6.89 18.15
C LEU A 358 -0.58 6.15 17.39
N PHE A 359 0.64 6.65 17.47
CA PHE A 359 1.83 5.93 17.02
C PHE A 359 3.03 6.14 17.93
N SER A 360 3.98 5.20 17.91
CA SER A 360 5.25 5.24 18.63
C SER A 360 6.38 5.61 17.68
N THR A 361 7.22 6.55 18.12
CA THR A 361 8.40 6.98 17.36
C THR A 361 9.70 6.33 17.82
N TYR A 362 9.63 5.39 18.77
CA TYR A 362 10.78 4.69 19.33
C TYR A 362 10.46 3.21 19.45
N LYS A 363 11.19 2.37 18.72
CA LYS A 363 10.95 0.92 18.69
C LYS A 363 9.46 0.60 18.45
N ASN A 364 9.00 -0.53 18.95
CA ASN A 364 7.59 -0.84 19.13
C ASN A 364 7.11 -0.53 20.57
N TYR A 365 7.55 0.59 21.18
CA TYR A 365 7.07 1.06 22.50
C TYR A 365 7.57 2.46 22.89
N GLY A 366 6.75 3.26 23.58
CA GLY A 366 7.16 4.57 24.11
C GLY A 366 7.28 5.68 23.05
N ASP A 367 7.72 6.87 23.47
CA ASP A 367 7.75 8.11 22.65
C ASP A 367 6.53 8.24 21.72
N LEU A 368 5.37 8.19 22.39
CA LEU A 368 4.06 8.14 21.75
C LEU A 368 3.65 9.53 21.24
N VAL A 369 3.04 9.54 20.06
CA VAL A 369 2.25 10.64 19.54
C VAL A 369 0.82 10.17 19.50
N ARG A 370 -0.03 10.79 20.32
CA ARG A 370 -1.48 10.59 20.21
C ARG A 370 -2.01 11.65 19.26
N LEU A 371 -2.85 11.24 18.32
CA LEU A 371 -3.48 12.17 17.38
C LEU A 371 -4.32 13.23 18.12
N SER A 372 -4.86 12.88 19.29
CA SER A 372 -5.57 13.81 20.20
C SER A 372 -4.69 14.91 20.79
N ASP A 373 -3.38 14.67 20.86
CA ASP A 373 -2.42 15.60 21.49
C ASP A 373 -1.87 16.61 20.46
N ILE A 374 -2.16 16.41 19.17
CA ILE A 374 -1.81 17.38 18.13
C ILE A 374 -2.48 18.72 18.48
N PRO A 375 -1.73 19.83 18.51
CA PRO A 375 -2.28 21.14 18.85
C PRO A 375 -3.51 21.47 18.00
N SER A 376 -4.50 22.17 18.57
CA SER A 376 -5.75 22.53 17.88
C SER A 376 -5.57 23.46 16.67
N THR A 377 -4.35 23.96 16.46
CA THR A 377 -3.93 24.61 15.21
C THR A 377 -3.80 23.63 14.04
N GLY A 378 -3.73 22.32 14.28
CA GLY A 378 -3.75 21.27 13.26
C GLY A 378 -2.57 21.33 12.29
N TYR A 379 -2.80 20.76 11.10
CA TYR A 379 -1.88 20.73 9.97
C TYR A 379 -2.47 21.38 8.72
N GLY A 380 -1.57 21.86 7.87
CA GLY A 380 -1.83 22.40 6.55
C GLY A 380 -1.74 23.92 6.45
N GLY A 381 -2.20 24.45 5.31
CA GLY A 381 -2.03 25.86 4.96
C GLY A 381 -2.63 26.83 5.97
N ASP A 382 -3.83 26.55 6.49
CA ASP A 382 -4.51 27.38 7.51
C ASP A 382 -3.91 27.19 8.92
N ALA A 383 -3.06 26.17 9.09
CA ALA A 383 -2.20 25.97 10.26
C ALA A 383 -0.85 26.69 10.16
N ARG A 384 -0.65 27.55 9.15
CA ARG A 384 0.64 28.20 8.80
C ARG A 384 1.73 27.21 8.39
N GLY A 385 1.33 26.01 7.96
CA GLY A 385 2.20 25.01 7.36
C GLY A 385 2.02 24.89 5.85
N ALA A 386 2.52 23.79 5.31
CA ALA A 386 2.46 23.44 3.89
C ALA A 386 1.90 22.03 3.65
N LEU A 387 1.63 21.26 4.72
CA LEU A 387 1.24 19.86 4.62
C LEU A 387 -0.15 19.70 3.99
N ALA A 388 -0.17 19.10 2.81
CA ALA A 388 -1.40 18.74 2.11
C ALA A 388 -1.75 17.27 2.35
N TYR A 389 -0.76 16.37 2.41
CA TYR A 389 -0.98 14.93 2.48
C TYR A 389 -0.14 14.28 3.56
N TRP A 390 -0.77 13.50 4.44
CA TRP A 390 -0.08 12.77 5.50
C TRP A 390 -0.33 11.26 5.41
N ILE A 391 0.73 10.52 5.08
CA ILE A 391 0.73 9.06 5.09
C ILE A 391 1.31 8.60 6.42
N VAL A 392 0.51 7.87 7.19
CA VAL A 392 0.93 7.19 8.41
C VAL A 392 0.97 5.69 8.12
N HIS A 393 2.12 5.24 7.63
CA HIS A 393 2.42 3.85 7.38
C HIS A 393 2.68 3.15 8.73
N SER A 394 1.58 2.74 9.36
CA SER A 394 1.54 2.27 10.75
C SER A 394 0.34 1.37 11.00
N CYS A 395 0.47 0.41 11.91
CA CYS A 395 -0.62 -0.46 12.34
C CYS A 395 -1.81 0.36 12.87
N GLU A 396 -3.00 0.09 12.35
CA GLU A 396 -4.32 0.49 12.89
C GLU A 396 -4.53 1.97 13.27
N VAL A 397 -3.77 2.89 12.71
CA VAL A 397 -3.78 4.30 13.16
C VAL A 397 -5.05 5.07 12.79
N ILE A 398 -5.74 4.69 11.70
CA ILE A 398 -6.93 5.39 11.19
C ILE A 398 -8.17 4.50 11.37
N PRO A 399 -8.73 4.37 12.58
CA PRO A 399 -10.02 3.71 12.74
C PRO A 399 -11.11 4.49 11.99
N THR A 400 -12.18 3.81 11.61
CA THR A 400 -13.27 4.37 10.81
C THR A 400 -14.61 4.20 11.51
N GLN A 401 -15.66 4.71 10.87
CA GLN A 401 -17.04 4.58 11.34
C GLN A 401 -17.49 3.17 11.76
N THR A 402 -16.95 2.11 11.16
CA THR A 402 -17.33 0.74 11.54
C THR A 402 -16.56 0.22 12.74
N ASP A 403 -15.42 0.83 13.07
CA ASP A 403 -14.58 0.48 14.21
C ASP A 403 -15.04 1.20 15.46
N GLU A 404 -15.27 2.51 15.33
CA GLU A 404 -15.74 3.35 16.43
C GLU A 404 -16.65 4.49 15.94
N THR A 405 -17.52 4.94 16.84
CA THR A 405 -18.48 6.00 16.54
C THR A 405 -17.84 7.38 16.45
N THR A 406 -16.67 7.59 17.04
CA THR A 406 -15.94 8.87 17.18
C THR A 406 -14.78 9.03 16.18
N SER A 407 -14.69 8.17 15.17
CA SER A 407 -13.59 8.11 14.19
C SER A 407 -13.22 9.45 13.55
N PHE A 408 -14.19 10.35 13.34
CA PHE A 408 -13.95 11.69 12.79
C PHE A 408 -13.43 12.73 13.79
N ASP A 409 -13.58 12.50 15.10
CA ASP A 409 -13.43 13.55 16.12
C ASP A 409 -12.01 14.13 16.14
N VAL A 410 -11.00 13.27 16.04
CA VAL A 410 -9.60 13.70 16.05
C VAL A 410 -9.24 14.47 14.77
N TRP A 411 -9.82 14.09 13.64
CA TRP A 411 -9.53 14.68 12.34
C TRP A 411 -10.05 16.12 12.22
N TRP A 412 -11.13 16.48 12.94
CA TRP A 412 -11.61 17.87 12.97
C TRP A 412 -10.60 18.86 13.59
N ASN A 413 -9.72 18.38 14.47
CA ASN A 413 -8.65 19.18 15.05
C ASN A 413 -7.40 19.19 14.16
N ILE A 414 -7.12 18.06 13.50
CA ILE A 414 -5.94 17.89 12.64
C ILE A 414 -6.09 18.64 11.32
N PHE A 415 -7.27 18.60 10.69
CA PHE A 415 -7.48 19.20 9.38
C PHE A 415 -7.64 20.72 9.50
N ASN A 416 -6.54 21.44 9.33
CA ASN A 416 -6.51 22.89 9.27
C ASN A 416 -5.78 23.37 7.99
N GLY A 417 -6.27 22.89 6.85
CA GLY A 417 -5.68 23.06 5.53
C GLY A 417 -4.96 21.83 4.99
N LEU A 418 -4.97 20.72 5.74
CA LEU A 418 -4.63 19.39 5.24
C LEU A 418 -5.71 18.92 4.24
N HIS A 419 -5.29 18.27 3.16
CA HIS A 419 -6.19 17.73 2.13
C HIS A 419 -6.63 16.32 2.49
N ALA A 420 -5.67 15.46 2.86
CA ALA A 420 -5.94 14.08 3.24
C ALA A 420 -4.91 13.49 4.22
N ALA A 421 -5.38 12.50 4.98
CA ALA A 421 -4.55 11.61 5.79
C ALA A 421 -4.90 10.15 5.44
N MET A 422 -3.90 9.29 5.36
CA MET A 422 -4.09 7.86 5.06
C MET A 422 -3.20 6.96 5.89
N GLY A 423 -3.66 5.72 6.09
CA GLY A 423 -2.99 4.71 6.89
C GLY A 423 -3.74 3.39 6.88
N TYR A 424 -3.45 2.54 7.86
CA TYR A 424 -4.06 1.22 7.98
C TYR A 424 -5.10 1.14 9.11
N ARG A 425 -5.98 0.15 8.97
CA ARG A 425 -6.93 -0.39 9.95
C ARG A 425 -6.65 -1.85 10.27
N THR A 426 -5.38 -2.22 10.13
CA THR A 426 -4.88 -3.57 10.36
C THR A 426 -3.48 -3.50 10.97
N GLU A 427 -3.07 -4.54 11.68
CA GLU A 427 -1.64 -4.84 11.81
C GLU A 427 -1.03 -4.97 10.42
N MET A 428 -0.04 -4.14 10.09
CA MET A 428 0.57 -4.12 8.76
C MET A 428 1.91 -4.85 8.73
N TRP A 429 2.33 -5.30 7.54
CA TRP A 429 3.64 -5.92 7.37
C TRP A 429 4.67 -4.80 7.26
N ILE A 430 5.71 -4.83 8.08
CA ILE A 430 6.77 -3.80 8.04
C ILE A 430 7.52 -3.85 6.69
N ASN A 431 7.56 -5.02 6.08
CA ASN A 431 8.30 -5.31 4.84
C ASN A 431 7.37 -5.68 3.67
N ASP A 432 6.22 -5.01 3.56
CA ASP A 432 5.41 -5.09 2.34
C ASP A 432 6.01 -4.29 1.17
N GLU A 433 5.36 -4.37 0.00
CA GLU A 433 5.77 -3.66 -1.22
C GLU A 433 4.92 -2.40 -1.48
N VAL A 434 4.13 -1.96 -0.48
CA VAL A 434 3.17 -0.86 -0.65
C VAL A 434 3.89 0.45 -0.94
N SER A 435 4.90 0.77 -0.14
CA SER A 435 5.60 2.05 -0.22
C SER A 435 6.19 2.34 -1.60
N ALA A 436 6.83 1.35 -2.24
CA ALA A 436 7.42 1.51 -3.57
C ALA A 436 6.35 1.77 -4.64
N ALA A 437 5.31 0.92 -4.67
CA ALA A 437 4.25 1.00 -5.67
C ALA A 437 3.41 2.27 -5.50
N PHE A 438 3.08 2.63 -4.26
CA PHE A 438 2.38 3.86 -3.93
C PHE A 438 3.20 5.09 -4.34
N GLY A 439 4.48 5.14 -3.96
CA GLY A 439 5.39 6.22 -4.34
C GLY A 439 5.48 6.39 -5.86
N ASN A 440 5.59 5.28 -6.60
CA ASN A 440 5.63 5.32 -8.07
C ASN A 440 4.36 5.93 -8.68
N LEU A 441 3.17 5.55 -8.20
CA LEU A 441 1.90 6.13 -8.69
C LEU A 441 1.80 7.63 -8.38
N VAL A 442 2.20 8.05 -7.17
CA VAL A 442 2.27 9.47 -6.80
C VAL A 442 3.24 10.23 -7.70
N GLY A 443 4.43 9.66 -7.96
CA GLY A 443 5.44 10.21 -8.86
C GLY A 443 4.92 10.40 -10.30
N LEU A 444 4.10 9.47 -10.79
CA LEU A 444 3.46 9.55 -12.10
C LEU A 444 2.29 10.56 -12.16
N GLY A 445 1.85 11.11 -11.02
CA GLY A 445 0.77 12.08 -10.93
C GLY A 445 -0.63 11.50 -10.67
N ALA A 446 -0.73 10.30 -10.09
CA ALA A 446 -2.01 9.73 -9.67
C ALA A 446 -2.62 10.45 -8.45
N SER A 447 -3.92 10.23 -8.20
CA SER A 447 -4.56 10.65 -6.94
C SER A 447 -3.86 10.01 -5.75
N VAL A 448 -3.58 10.80 -4.70
CA VAL A 448 -2.89 10.30 -3.50
C VAL A 448 -3.76 9.29 -2.75
N VAL A 449 -5.04 9.60 -2.53
CA VAL A 449 -5.95 8.72 -1.77
C VAL A 449 -6.24 7.43 -2.55
N SER A 450 -6.58 7.54 -3.84
CA SER A 450 -6.85 6.37 -4.67
C SER A 450 -5.62 5.47 -4.78
N SER A 451 -4.42 6.05 -4.94
CA SER A 451 -3.18 5.27 -5.04
C SER A 451 -2.89 4.52 -3.75
N TRP A 452 -3.11 5.12 -2.58
CA TRP A 452 -2.93 4.45 -1.29
C TRP A 452 -3.86 3.25 -1.14
N LEU A 453 -5.17 3.49 -1.27
CA LEU A 453 -6.20 2.45 -1.14
C LEU A 453 -5.95 1.32 -2.13
N ASN A 454 -5.65 1.66 -3.39
CA ASN A 454 -5.41 0.70 -4.46
C ASN A 454 -4.12 -0.10 -4.26
N THR A 455 -3.05 0.52 -3.76
CA THR A 455 -1.77 -0.19 -3.58
C THR A 455 -1.87 -1.19 -2.44
N VAL A 456 -2.36 -0.77 -1.27
CA VAL A 456 -2.52 -1.67 -0.11
C VAL A 456 -3.45 -2.83 -0.44
N ILE A 457 -4.61 -2.57 -1.03
CA ILE A 457 -5.56 -3.66 -1.31
C ILE A 457 -5.00 -4.65 -2.34
N ASN A 458 -4.04 -4.25 -3.17
CA ASN A 458 -3.48 -5.11 -4.22
C ASN A 458 -2.13 -5.74 -3.88
N ASP A 459 -1.50 -5.34 -2.78
CA ASP A 459 -0.27 -5.96 -2.33
C ASP A 459 -0.45 -7.47 -2.10
N ASN A 460 0.52 -8.25 -2.58
CA ASN A 460 0.44 -9.70 -2.63
C ASN A 460 0.48 -10.35 -1.25
N ASP A 461 1.13 -9.73 -0.27
CA ASP A 461 1.18 -10.23 1.10
C ASP A 461 -0.16 -10.10 1.83
N TYR A 462 -1.07 -9.27 1.31
CA TYR A 462 -2.46 -9.14 1.75
C TYR A 462 -3.46 -9.95 0.90
N GLN A 463 -3.01 -10.83 0.01
CA GLN A 463 -3.88 -11.72 -0.81
C GLN A 463 -4.01 -13.15 -0.25
N SER A 464 -3.29 -13.44 0.82
CA SER A 464 -3.22 -14.76 1.45
C SER A 464 -4.49 -15.17 2.20
N GLY A 465 -5.37 -14.22 2.53
CA GLY A 465 -6.44 -14.42 3.52
C GLY A 465 -5.89 -14.53 4.94
N ASP A 466 -4.69 -13.99 5.18
CA ASP A 466 -4.10 -13.92 6.51
C ASP A 466 -4.96 -13.01 7.41
N THR A 467 -5.08 -13.40 8.67
CA THR A 467 -5.81 -12.68 9.70
C THR A 467 -4.90 -12.42 10.91
N TYR A 468 -5.30 -11.44 11.72
CA TYR A 468 -4.74 -11.13 13.04
C TYR A 468 -5.87 -10.98 14.06
N PHE A 469 -5.54 -10.92 15.35
CA PHE A 469 -6.52 -10.65 16.40
C PHE A 469 -6.43 -9.17 16.76
N ASP A 470 -7.50 -8.43 16.48
CA ASP A 470 -7.60 -7.00 16.82
C ASP A 470 -8.06 -6.87 18.28
N ASP A 471 -7.14 -6.43 19.14
CA ASP A 471 -7.40 -6.22 20.56
C ASP A 471 -8.42 -5.09 20.82
N ASN A 472 -8.52 -4.09 19.93
CA ASN A 472 -9.46 -2.98 20.07
C ASN A 472 -10.90 -3.43 19.84
N ARG A 473 -11.11 -4.33 18.87
CA ARG A 473 -12.44 -4.86 18.53
C ARG A 473 -12.73 -6.21 19.17
N ASN A 474 -11.73 -6.83 19.78
CA ASN A 474 -11.79 -8.16 20.39
C ASN A 474 -12.31 -9.21 19.40
N MET A 475 -11.79 -9.19 18.18
CA MET A 475 -12.17 -10.14 17.12
C MET A 475 -11.05 -10.39 16.13
N THR A 476 -11.16 -11.50 15.38
CA THR A 476 -10.21 -11.81 14.30
C THR A 476 -10.56 -11.01 13.05
N GLU A 477 -9.60 -10.26 12.56
CA GLU A 477 -9.74 -9.36 11.43
C GLU A 477 -8.77 -9.77 10.29
N PRO A 478 -9.17 -9.56 9.03
CA PRO A 478 -8.28 -9.79 7.90
C PRO A 478 -7.19 -8.71 7.80
N MET A 479 -6.03 -9.08 7.25
CA MET A 479 -4.96 -8.14 6.96
C MET A 479 -5.20 -7.35 5.67
N GLY A 480 -4.46 -6.25 5.49
CA GLY A 480 -4.50 -5.39 4.29
C GLY A 480 -5.74 -4.50 4.18
N ARG A 481 -6.06 -3.79 5.26
CA ARG A 481 -7.22 -2.89 5.37
C ARG A 481 -6.77 -1.43 5.34
N PRO A 482 -6.66 -0.78 4.17
CA PRO A 482 -6.30 0.62 4.14
C PRO A 482 -7.50 1.50 4.45
N ALA A 483 -7.23 2.69 4.95
CA ALA A 483 -8.21 3.75 5.14
C ALA A 483 -7.62 5.12 4.83
N ALA A 484 -8.51 6.05 4.54
CA ALA A 484 -8.18 7.45 4.34
C ALA A 484 -9.30 8.36 4.84
N VAL A 485 -8.91 9.54 5.28
CA VAL A 485 -9.78 10.67 5.58
C VAL A 485 -9.34 11.82 4.68
N ALA A 486 -10.27 12.47 3.98
CA ALA A 486 -9.97 13.67 3.22
C ALA A 486 -11.03 14.75 3.40
N VAL A 487 -10.70 15.98 3.04
CA VAL A 487 -11.71 17.01 2.81
C VAL A 487 -12.63 16.53 1.69
N THR A 488 -13.94 16.60 1.89
CA THR A 488 -14.91 16.14 0.88
C THR A 488 -14.69 16.87 -0.45
N GLY A 489 -14.54 16.11 -1.55
CA GLY A 489 -14.23 16.64 -2.89
C GLY A 489 -12.74 16.76 -3.20
N HIS A 490 -11.87 16.27 -2.31
CA HIS A 490 -10.41 16.23 -2.48
C HIS A 490 -9.88 14.78 -2.42
N GLY A 491 -10.74 13.78 -2.66
CA GLY A 491 -10.34 12.37 -2.73
C GLY A 491 -9.53 12.06 -3.99
N ASP A 492 -9.73 12.86 -5.05
CA ASP A 492 -9.05 12.67 -6.33
C ASP A 492 -7.87 13.61 -6.59
N ASP A 493 -7.41 14.32 -5.55
CA ASP A 493 -6.30 15.25 -5.65
C ASP A 493 -4.96 14.53 -5.81
N THR A 494 -4.08 15.12 -6.62
CA THR A 494 -2.71 14.64 -6.82
C THR A 494 -1.75 15.31 -5.86
N ALA A 495 -0.56 14.74 -5.64
CA ALA A 495 0.46 15.37 -4.79
C ALA A 495 0.98 16.73 -5.31
N MET A 496 0.56 17.17 -6.50
CA MET A 496 0.85 18.51 -7.04
C MET A 496 -0.24 19.55 -6.70
N MET A 497 -1.41 19.10 -6.25
CA MET A 497 -2.48 19.96 -5.75
C MET A 497 -2.20 20.25 -4.27
N ILE A 498 -1.43 21.30 -4.03
CA ILE A 498 -0.91 21.67 -2.70
C ILE A 498 -1.43 23.03 -2.21
N ASP A 499 -2.41 23.59 -2.93
CA ASP A 499 -2.97 24.89 -2.58
C ASP A 499 -3.61 24.84 -1.18
N PRO A 500 -3.44 25.87 -0.35
CA PRO A 500 -4.03 25.91 0.98
C PRO A 500 -5.56 25.72 0.95
N LEU A 501 -6.06 24.76 1.72
CA LEU A 501 -7.49 24.63 1.97
C LEU A 501 -7.89 25.39 3.25
N PRO A 502 -9.11 25.92 3.33
CA PRO A 502 -9.65 26.40 4.59
C PRO A 502 -9.92 25.23 5.54
N LYS A 503 -10.23 25.52 6.81
CA LYS A 503 -10.80 24.52 7.71
C LYS A 503 -12.01 23.83 7.06
N PRO A 504 -12.05 22.49 7.02
CA PRO A 504 -13.12 21.78 6.35
C PRO A 504 -14.45 21.98 7.05
N SER A 505 -15.52 22.06 6.26
CA SER A 505 -16.89 21.90 6.74
C SER A 505 -17.38 20.45 6.65
N SER A 506 -16.72 19.63 5.83
CA SER A 506 -17.05 18.25 5.55
C SER A 506 -15.77 17.42 5.36
N LEU A 507 -15.76 16.23 5.94
CA LEU A 507 -14.73 15.21 5.77
C LEU A 507 -15.37 13.94 5.21
N THR A 508 -14.60 13.20 4.44
CA THR A 508 -14.97 11.89 3.88
C THR A 508 -13.98 10.84 4.35
N GLU A 509 -14.50 9.72 4.87
CA GLU A 509 -13.74 8.51 5.16
C GLU A 509 -13.93 7.50 4.03
N TRP A 510 -12.87 6.84 3.59
CA TRP A 510 -12.91 5.65 2.73
C TRP A 510 -12.16 4.51 3.38
N TRP A 511 -12.71 3.30 3.27
CA TRP A 511 -12.05 2.10 3.78
C TRP A 511 -12.53 0.82 3.11
N PHE A 512 -11.67 -0.19 3.03
CA PHE A 512 -12.11 -1.51 2.60
C PHE A 512 -12.70 -2.32 3.75
N ASP A 513 -13.82 -3.00 3.45
CA ASP A 513 -14.53 -3.95 4.31
C ASP A 513 -14.44 -5.34 3.66
N ASN A 514 -13.49 -6.15 4.14
CA ASN A 514 -12.99 -7.38 3.54
C ASN A 514 -13.47 -8.67 4.21
#